data_AF-A0A961L0N1-F1
#
_entry.id   AF-A0A961L0N1-F1
#
_cell.length_a   1.000
_cell.length_b   1.000
_cell.length_c   1.000
_cell.angle_alpha   90.00
_cell.angle_beta   90.00
_cell.angle_gamma   90.00
#
_symmetry.space_group_name_H-M   'P 1'
#
loop_
_entity.id
_entity.type
_entity.pdbx_description
1 polymer ?
#
loop_
_entity_poly.entity_id
_entity_poly.type
_entity_poly.pdbx_seq_one_letter_code
_entity_poly.pdbx_strand_id
1 'polypeptide(L)' 'MKAKADRLDQRGKPPKVVITAVMRNLIVLAKTLVAEDRLWQPERP' A
#
# COMPACT_ATOMS: atom_id res chain seq x y z
N MET A 1 -0.74 -2.36 -4.79
CA MET A 1 -1.29 -1.11 -4.21
C MET A 1 -2.39 -0.48 -5.06
N LYS A 2 -2.23 -0.40 -6.40
CA LYS A 2 -3.22 0.19 -7.34
C LYS A 2 -4.66 -0.31 -7.13
N ALA A 3 -4.87 -1.62 -7.06
CA ALA A 3 -6.20 -2.21 -6.83
C ALA A 3 -6.91 -1.71 -5.55
N LYS A 4 -6.17 -1.33 -4.49
CA LYS A 4 -6.77 -0.77 -3.27
C LYS A 4 -7.19 0.68 -3.48
N ALA A 5 -6.37 1.46 -4.19
CA ALA A 5 -6.71 2.83 -4.54
C ALA A 5 -7.97 2.86 -5.40
N ASP A 6 -8.01 2.06 -6.47
CA ASP A 6 -9.13 1.99 -7.41
C ASP A 6 -10.43 1.56 -6.70
N ARG A 7 -10.37 0.59 -5.78
CA ARG A 7 -11.54 0.17 -4.98
C ARG A 7 -12.07 1.27 -4.05
N LEU A 8 -11.20 2.10 -3.47
CA LEU A 8 -11.62 3.18 -2.58
C LEU A 8 -12.17 4.36 -3.37
N ASP A 9 -11.58 4.64 -4.52
CA ASP A 9 -12.03 5.66 -5.46
C ASP A 9 -13.42 5.32 -6.03
N GLN A 10 -13.62 4.08 -6.49
CA GLN A 10 -14.94 3.58 -6.94
C GLN A 10 -16.02 3.63 -5.86
N ARG A 11 -15.63 3.63 -4.57
CA ARG A 11 -16.54 3.77 -3.42
C ARG A 11 -16.82 5.24 -3.06
N GLY A 12 -16.37 6.20 -3.86
CA GLY A 12 -16.57 7.63 -3.65
C GLY A 12 -15.81 8.17 -2.43
N LYS A 13 -14.71 7.53 -2.02
CA LYS A 13 -13.93 8.04 -0.88
C LYS A 13 -13.18 9.32 -1.28
N PRO A 14 -13.06 10.31 -0.39
CA PRO A 14 -12.29 11.51 -0.68
C PRO A 14 -10.84 11.16 -1.09
N PRO A 15 -10.24 11.87 -2.07
CA PRO A 15 -8.89 11.55 -2.55
C PRO A 15 -7.84 11.48 -1.44
N LYS A 16 -7.95 12.35 -0.42
CA LYS A 16 -7.08 12.32 0.77
C LYS A 16 -7.11 10.97 1.48
N VAL A 17 -8.30 10.37 1.64
CA VAL A 17 -8.48 9.06 2.28
C VAL A 17 -7.86 7.95 1.44
N VAL A 18 -8.01 8.03 0.12
CA VAL A 18 -7.39 7.06 -0.81
C VAL A 18 -5.86 7.08 -0.69
N ILE A 19 -5.27 8.28 -0.71
CA ILE A 19 -3.81 8.45 -0.57
C ILE A 19 -3.33 7.94 0.80
N THR A 20 -4.00 8.33 1.89
CA THR A 20 -3.65 7.86 3.24
C THR A 20 -3.72 6.34 3.37
N ALA A 21 -4.72 5.70 2.75
CA ALA A 21 -4.87 4.25 2.77
C ALA A 21 -3.76 3.51 2.00
N VAL A 22 -3.24 4.11 0.93
CA VAL A 22 -2.08 3.60 0.18
C VAL A 22 -0.80 3.81 0.98
N MET A 23 -0.57 5.01 1.54
CA MET A 23 0.61 5.30 2.37
C MET A 23 0.73 4.34 3.56
N ARG A 24 -0.37 4.05 4.25
CA ARG A 24 -0.34 3.12 5.39
C ARG A 24 0.07 1.71 4.96
N ASN A 25 -0.38 1.25 3.80
CA ASN A 25 0.05 -0.02 3.26
C ASN A 25 1.55 -0.03 2.89
N LEU A 26 2.09 1.08 2.38
CA LEU A 26 3.52 1.21 2.09
C LEU A 26 4.36 1.15 3.36
N ILE A 27 3.92 1.82 4.43
CA ILE A 27 4.60 1.79 5.74
C ILE A 27 4.63 0.36 6.30
N VAL A 28 3.51 -0.36 6.22
CA VAL A 28 3.46 -1.76 6.67
C VAL A 28 4.42 -2.63 5.86
N LEU A 29 4.45 -2.47 4.53
CA LEU A 29 5.38 -3.19 3.66
C LEU A 29 6.84 -2.89 4.03
N ALA A 30 7.19 -1.62 4.18
CA ALA A 30 8.55 -1.22 4.56
C ALA A 30 8.95 -1.81 5.92
N LYS A 31 8.04 -1.77 6.89
CA LYS A 31 8.27 -2.39 8.21
C LYS A 31 8.56 -3.89 8.08
N THR A 32 7.81 -4.60 7.25
CA THR A 32 8.03 -6.03 7.01
C THR A 32 9.38 -6.29 6.35
N LEU A 33 9.73 -5.54 5.31
CA LEU A 33 11.00 -5.70 4.60
C LEU A 33 12.21 -5.48 5.51
N VAL A 34 12.18 -4.44 6.34
CA VAL A 34 13.25 -4.17 7.32
C VAL A 34 13.32 -5.27 8.37
N ALA A 35 12.19 -5.78 8.85
CA ALA A 35 12.16 -6.85 9.84
C ALA A 35 12.70 -8.19 9.29
N GLU A 36 12.55 -8.43 7.98
CA GLU A 36 13.00 -9.63 7.28
C GLU A 36 14.42 -9.49 6.68
N ASP A 37 15.09 -8.34 6.86
CA ASP A 37 16.34 -7.98 6.18
C ASP A 37 16.30 -8.26 4.66
N ARG A 38 15.16 -7.92 4.04
CA ARG A 38 14.84 -8.31 2.67
C ARG A 38 14.61 -7.09 1.79
N LEU A 39 15.16 -7.14 0.58
CA LEU A 39 14.89 -6.14 -0.44
C LEU A 39 13.49 -6.29 -1.04
N TRP A 40 12.90 -5.16 -1.42
CA TRP A 40 11.62 -5.17 -2.11
C TRP A 40 11.73 -5.87 -3.47
N GLN A 41 10.72 -6.68 -3.80
CA GLN A 41 10.55 -7.30 -5.11
C GLN A 41 9.11 -7.12 -5.61
N PRO A 42 8.91 -6.92 -6.92
CA PRO A 42 7.59 -6.70 -7.51
C PRO A 42 6.68 -7.92 -7.41
N GLU A 43 7.24 -9.12 -7.57
CA GLU A 43 6.59 -10.38 -7.23
C GLU A 43 6.96 -10.80 -5.81
N ARG A 44 5.99 -11.40 -5.12
CA ARG A 44 6.25 -12.08 -3.86
C ARG A 44 6.99 -13.39 -4.21
N PRO A 45 8.11 -13.72 -3.55
CA PRO A 45 8.78 -15.01 -3.72
C PRO A 45 7.87 -16.17 -3.30
#